data_AF-A0A8T5DQL7-F1
#
_entry.id   AF-A0A8T5DQL7-F1
#
_cell.length_a   1.000
_cell.length_b   1.000
_cell.length_c   1.000
_cell.angle_alpha   90.00
_cell.angle_beta   90.00
_cell.angle_gamma   90.00
#
_symmetry.space_group_name_H-M   'P 1'
#
loop_
_entity.id
_entity.type
_entity.pdbx_description
1 polymer ?
#
loop_
_entity_poly.entity_id
_entity_poly.type
_entity_poly.pdbx_seq_one_letter_code
_entity_poly.pdbx_strand_id
1 'polypeptide(L)'
;MGITAMIPDMTIGQLYSEADSRWGEIWDEHAARLRILLIFPRKERKMMELHGDMIEHGQPVLTIFHRPRDEASLLEDQGFDPRAASFQFVDIASPDLGPWMQQLISNEKWMRNTVDVMSVPFSMGLPTQRSFETEQVICFRHPSLPSIERYY
;
A
#
# COMPACT_ATOMS: atom_id res chain seq x y z
N MET A 1 -14.31 -10.31 12.08
CA MET A 1 -13.83 -8.91 12.11
C MET A 1 -12.37 -8.95 12.51
N GLY A 2 -11.50 -8.26 11.75
CA GLY A 2 -10.06 -8.21 12.01
C GLY A 2 -9.73 -7.36 13.24
N ILE A 3 -8.49 -7.48 13.72
CA ILE A 3 -7.90 -6.58 14.71
C ILE A 3 -6.64 -5.97 14.10
N THR A 4 -6.63 -4.65 13.96
CA THR A 4 -5.48 -3.90 13.47
C THR A 4 -4.49 -3.68 14.61
N ALA A 5 -3.25 -4.10 14.38
CA ALA A 5 -2.14 -3.83 15.28
C ALA A 5 -1.04 -3.05 14.57
N MET A 6 -0.56 -1.99 15.20
CA MET A 6 0.65 -1.30 14.75
C MET A 6 1.87 -2.07 15.22
N ILE A 7 2.70 -2.50 14.27
CA ILE A 7 3.94 -3.23 14.55
C ILE A 7 5.12 -2.29 14.25
N PRO A 8 5.78 -1.75 15.29
CA PRO A 8 6.94 -0.88 15.09
C PRO A 8 8.18 -1.67 14.69
N ASP A 9 9.10 -1.01 14.00
CA ASP A 9 10.48 -1.48 13.76
C ASP A 9 10.61 -2.84 13.04
N MET A 10 9.62 -3.19 12.21
CA MET A 10 9.63 -4.41 11.41
C MET A 10 9.46 -4.12 9.92
N THR A 11 10.15 -4.90 9.10
CA THR A 11 9.93 -4.97 7.65
C THR A 11 8.85 -5.99 7.31
N ILE A 12 8.21 -5.83 6.15
CA ILE A 12 7.25 -6.83 5.64
C ILE A 12 7.93 -8.21 5.53
N GLY A 13 9.19 -8.28 5.09
CA GLY A 13 9.93 -9.56 5.00
C GLY A 13 10.15 -10.25 6.36
N GLN A 14 10.38 -9.49 7.43
CA GLN A 14 10.42 -10.04 8.79
C GLN A 14 9.06 -10.54 9.25
N LEU A 15 7.99 -9.81 8.93
CA LEU A 15 6.62 -10.24 9.22
C LEU A 15 6.27 -11.57 8.53
N TYR A 16 6.69 -11.74 7.27
CA TYR A 16 6.59 -13.00 6.56
C TYR A 16 7.37 -14.13 7.26
N SER A 17 8.61 -13.85 7.68
CA SER A 17 9.47 -14.84 8.34
C SER A 17 8.94 -15.29 9.71
N GLU A 18 8.18 -14.42 10.39
CA GLU A 18 7.58 -14.69 11.70
C GLU A 18 6.10 -15.11 11.59
N ALA A 19 5.57 -15.26 10.38
CA ALA A 19 4.13 -15.32 10.13
C ALA A 19 3.45 -16.51 10.85
N ASP A 20 4.03 -17.71 10.77
CA ASP A 20 3.53 -18.89 11.46
C ASP A 20 3.44 -18.68 12.97
N SER A 21 4.47 -18.07 13.57
CA SER A 21 4.50 -17.82 15.01
C SER A 21 3.48 -16.76 15.45
N ARG A 22 3.12 -15.83 14.55
CA ARG A 22 2.23 -14.70 14.83
C ARG A 22 0.76 -15.02 14.61
N TRP A 23 0.47 -15.72 13.52
CA TRP A 23 -0.90 -15.92 13.04
C TRP A 23 -1.29 -17.40 12.96
N GLY A 24 -0.34 -18.33 13.12
CA GLY A 24 -0.60 -19.76 13.19
C GLY A 24 -1.43 -20.26 12.02
N GLU A 25 -2.52 -20.95 12.33
CA GLU A 25 -3.43 -21.56 11.35
C GLU A 25 -4.12 -20.56 10.40
N ILE A 26 -4.12 -19.26 10.73
CA ILE A 26 -4.69 -18.21 9.87
C ILE A 26 -3.72 -17.87 8.72
N TRP A 27 -2.42 -18.10 8.93
CA TRP A 27 -1.42 -17.88 7.89
C TRP A 27 -1.31 -19.11 6.98
N ASP A 28 -1.36 -18.87 5.67
CA ASP A 28 -1.09 -19.88 4.65
C ASP A 28 0.09 -19.41 3.80
N GLU A 29 1.24 -20.06 3.98
CA GLU A 29 2.48 -19.74 3.27
C GLU A 29 2.41 -20.00 1.75
N HIS A 30 1.43 -20.79 1.29
CA HIS A 30 1.24 -21.11 -0.12
C HIS A 30 0.21 -20.21 -0.80
N ALA A 31 -0.40 -19.31 -0.06
CA ALA A 31 -1.38 -18.40 -0.59
C ALA A 31 -0.77 -17.44 -1.61
N ALA A 32 -1.42 -17.29 -2.76
CA ALA A 32 -1.04 -16.25 -3.71
C ALA A 32 -1.39 -14.87 -3.14
N ARG A 33 -0.37 -14.04 -2.91
CA ARG A 33 -0.53 -12.69 -2.36
C ARG A 33 -0.22 -11.63 -3.40
N LEU A 34 -0.87 -10.48 -3.28
CA LEU A 34 -0.73 -9.33 -4.15
C LEU A 34 -0.26 -8.13 -3.35
N ARG A 35 0.64 -7.34 -3.93
CA ARG A 35 0.96 -6.00 -3.47
C ARG A 35 0.19 -4.98 -4.31
N ILE A 36 -0.56 -4.13 -3.63
CA ILE A 36 -1.28 -3.01 -4.24
C ILE A 36 -0.85 -1.69 -3.60
N LEU A 37 -1.10 -0.60 -4.31
CA LEU A 37 -0.93 0.77 -3.82
C LEU A 37 -2.30 1.42 -3.65
N LEU A 38 -2.56 1.97 -2.47
CA LEU A 38 -3.71 2.84 -2.21
C LEU A 38 -3.25 4.29 -2.10
N ILE A 39 -3.92 5.19 -2.82
CA ILE A 39 -3.64 6.63 -2.81
C ILE A 39 -4.92 7.39 -2.47
N PHE A 40 -4.93 8.10 -1.34
CA PHE A 40 -6.14 8.75 -0.85
C PHE A 40 -5.84 10.02 -0.02
N PRO A 41 -6.82 10.92 0.17
CA PRO A 41 -6.61 12.18 0.88
C PRO A 41 -6.08 11.95 2.29
N ARG A 42 -5.11 12.76 2.72
CA ARG A 42 -4.47 12.59 4.04
C ARG A 42 -5.46 12.61 5.22
N LYS A 43 -6.58 13.32 5.10
CA LYS A 43 -7.66 13.38 6.10
C LYS A 43 -8.35 12.03 6.34
N GLU A 44 -8.32 11.12 5.37
CA GLU A 44 -8.96 9.79 5.44
C GLU A 44 -8.02 8.72 6.00
N ARG A 45 -6.77 9.06 6.34
CA ARG A 45 -5.79 8.13 6.88
C ARG A 45 -6.29 7.34 8.08
N LYS A 46 -7.01 7.99 9.00
CA LYS A 46 -7.48 7.28 10.19
C LYS A 46 -8.53 6.23 9.87
N MET A 47 -9.37 6.49 8.87
CA MET A 47 -10.35 5.51 8.38
C MET A 47 -9.61 4.34 7.73
N MET A 48 -8.63 4.62 6.87
CA MET A 48 -7.85 3.59 6.17
C MET A 48 -6.96 2.75 7.10
N GLU A 49 -6.51 3.30 8.24
CA GLU A 49 -5.85 2.53 9.30
C GLU A 49 -6.77 1.46 9.90
N LEU A 50 -8.07 1.75 10.02
CA LEU A 50 -9.06 0.85 10.63
C LEU A 50 -9.82 0.00 9.60
N HIS A 51 -9.50 0.15 8.32
CA HIS A 51 -10.22 -0.52 7.22
C HIS A 51 -10.23 -2.04 7.39
N GLY A 52 -9.12 -2.62 7.84
CA GLY A 52 -9.02 -4.06 8.11
C GLY A 52 -9.89 -4.56 9.25
N ASP A 53 -10.26 -3.71 10.21
CA ASP A 53 -11.16 -4.10 11.30
C ASP A 53 -12.60 -4.27 10.79
N MET A 54 -12.93 -3.51 9.74
CA MET A 54 -14.28 -3.41 9.17
C MET A 54 -14.55 -4.47 8.09
N ILE A 55 -13.52 -5.17 7.62
CA ILE A 55 -13.62 -6.14 6.53
C ILE A 55 -13.25 -7.53 7.03
N GLU A 56 -14.09 -8.51 6.69
CA GLU A 56 -13.77 -9.91 6.90
C GLU A 56 -12.82 -10.39 5.80
N HIS A 57 -11.73 -11.04 6.22
CA HIS A 57 -10.66 -11.53 5.35
C HIS A 57 -10.08 -12.81 5.94
N GLY A 58 -9.68 -13.74 5.08
CA GLY A 58 -9.23 -15.07 5.50
C GLY A 58 -7.79 -15.09 6.01
N GLN A 59 -6.93 -14.21 5.50
CA GLN A 59 -5.51 -14.16 5.87
C GLN A 59 -5.07 -12.78 6.32
N PRO A 60 -4.01 -12.68 7.16
CA PRO A 60 -3.50 -11.39 7.61
C PRO A 60 -3.20 -10.45 6.44
N VAL A 61 -3.66 -9.20 6.56
CA VAL A 61 -3.37 -8.13 5.61
C VAL A 61 -2.26 -7.26 6.20
N LEU A 62 -1.15 -7.14 5.48
CA LEU A 62 0.01 -6.36 5.92
C LEU A 62 0.00 -5.03 5.18
N THR A 63 0.09 -3.92 5.92
CA THR A 63 0.10 -2.60 5.29
C THR A 63 1.24 -1.73 5.80
N ILE A 64 1.77 -0.90 4.91
CA ILE A 64 2.76 0.11 5.26
C ILE A 64 2.36 1.44 4.65
N PHE A 65 2.39 2.47 5.50
CA PHE A 65 2.27 3.84 5.05
C PHE A 65 3.63 4.39 4.66
N HIS A 66 3.80 4.66 3.37
CA HIS A 66 4.97 5.38 2.89
C HIS A 66 4.68 6.88 2.79
N ARG A 67 5.63 7.70 3.22
CA ARG A 67 5.55 9.16 3.09
C ARG A 67 6.72 9.62 2.24
N PRO A 68 6.49 9.97 0.98
CA PRO A 68 7.48 10.63 0.14
C PRO A 68 8.03 11.87 0.84
N ARG A 69 9.35 11.94 1.00
CA ARG A 69 10.03 13.10 1.59
C ARG A 69 11.01 13.68 0.59
N ASP A 70 12.15 13.04 0.45
CA ASP A 70 13.25 13.53 -0.37
C ASP A 70 12.95 13.33 -1.87
N GLU A 71 12.12 12.34 -2.18
CA GLU A 71 11.61 11.94 -3.49
C GLU A 71 10.31 12.66 -3.88
N ALA A 72 9.79 13.56 -3.04
CA ALA A 72 8.51 14.24 -3.27
C ALA A 72 8.48 15.01 -4.59
N SER A 73 9.59 15.62 -5.01
CA SER A 73 9.67 16.36 -6.27
C SER A 73 9.37 15.50 -7.50
N LEU A 74 9.66 14.19 -7.45
CA LEU A 74 9.39 13.27 -8.57
C LEU A 74 7.88 12.99 -8.76
N LEU A 75 7.09 13.17 -7.71
CA LEU A 75 5.63 13.12 -7.77
C LEU A 75 5.07 14.49 -8.20
N GLU A 76 5.68 15.58 -7.75
CA GLU A 76 5.33 16.95 -8.18
C GLU A 76 5.56 17.14 -9.69
N ASP A 77 6.63 16.55 -10.25
CA ASP A 77 6.92 16.52 -11.68
C ASP A 77 5.84 15.78 -12.51
N GLN A 78 5.08 14.88 -11.87
CA GLN A 78 3.91 14.22 -12.45
C GLN A 78 2.61 15.01 -12.24
N GLY A 79 2.69 16.22 -11.67
CA GLY A 79 1.53 17.06 -11.34
C GLY A 79 0.75 16.61 -10.11
N PHE A 80 1.37 15.84 -9.21
CA PHE A 80 0.75 15.33 -7.99
C PHE A 80 1.34 15.98 -6.74
N ASP A 81 0.51 16.59 -5.87
CA ASP A 81 0.94 17.11 -4.56
C ASP A 81 1.03 15.96 -3.52
N PRO A 82 2.24 15.54 -3.09
CA PRO A 82 2.39 14.43 -2.16
C PRO A 82 1.88 14.76 -0.75
N ARG A 83 1.72 16.04 -0.40
CA ARG A 83 1.24 16.47 0.92
C ARG A 83 -0.28 16.32 1.05
N ALA A 84 -1.00 16.35 -0.06
CA ALA A 84 -2.44 16.17 -0.11
C ALA A 84 -2.87 14.70 0.10
N ALA A 85 -1.96 13.74 -0.08
CA ALA A 85 -2.28 12.32 -0.07
C ALA A 85 -1.56 11.51 1.02
N SER A 86 -2.10 10.33 1.27
CA SER A 86 -1.41 9.21 1.91
C SER A 86 -1.22 8.10 0.89
N PHE A 87 -0.08 7.43 0.98
CA PHE A 87 0.29 6.31 0.14
C PHE A 87 0.42 5.09 1.05
N GLN A 88 -0.40 4.08 0.80
CA GLN A 88 -0.43 2.85 1.58
C GLN A 88 -0.17 1.68 0.67
N PHE A 89 0.92 0.97 0.89
CA PHE A 89 1.09 -0.33 0.28
C PHE A 89 0.35 -1.35 1.10
N VAL A 90 -0.40 -2.22 0.42
CA VAL A 90 -1.19 -3.27 1.02
C VAL A 90 -0.76 -4.58 0.38
N ASP A 91 -0.35 -5.50 1.23
CA ASP A 91 -0.02 -6.87 0.90
C ASP A 91 -1.16 -7.76 1.42
N ILE A 92 -1.85 -8.42 0.50
CA ILE A 92 -3.12 -9.11 0.77
C ILE A 92 -3.21 -10.40 -0.03
N ALA A 93 -3.86 -11.42 0.54
CA ALA A 93 -4.15 -12.64 -0.19
C ALA A 93 -5.11 -12.33 -1.37
N SER A 94 -4.84 -12.91 -2.53
CA SER A 94 -5.60 -12.64 -3.76
C SER A 94 -7.12 -12.80 -3.61
N PRO A 95 -7.64 -13.81 -2.88
CA PRO A 95 -9.09 -13.96 -2.66
C PRO A 95 -9.71 -12.81 -1.84
N ASP A 96 -8.93 -12.19 -0.94
CA ASP A 96 -9.41 -11.16 -0.02
C ASP A 96 -9.44 -9.77 -0.68
N LEU A 97 -8.74 -9.56 -1.80
CA LEU A 97 -8.68 -8.26 -2.48
C LEU A 97 -10.05 -7.73 -2.92
N GLY A 98 -10.90 -8.60 -3.44
CA GLY A 98 -12.24 -8.23 -3.92
C GLY A 98 -13.09 -7.62 -2.79
N PRO A 99 -13.36 -8.39 -1.72
CA PRO A 99 -14.04 -7.88 -0.52
C PRO A 99 -13.36 -6.63 0.06
N TRP A 100 -12.03 -6.62 0.14
CA TRP A 100 -11.24 -5.50 0.67
C TRP A 100 -11.50 -4.18 -0.06
N MET A 101 -11.68 -4.22 -1.38
CA MET A 101 -11.86 -3.04 -2.22
C MET A 101 -13.33 -2.73 -2.54
N GLN A 102 -14.26 -3.62 -2.20
CA GLN A 102 -15.64 -3.55 -2.67
C GLN A 102 -16.31 -2.23 -2.32
N GLN A 103 -16.28 -1.83 -1.04
CA GLN A 103 -16.90 -0.58 -0.60
C GLN A 103 -16.27 0.64 -1.28
N LEU A 104 -14.94 0.67 -1.35
CA LEU A 104 -14.18 1.79 -1.94
C LEU A 104 -14.51 1.96 -3.43
N ILE A 105 -14.63 0.88 -4.18
CA ILE A 105 -14.95 0.93 -5.62
C ILE A 105 -16.45 1.20 -5.83
N SER A 106 -17.32 0.45 -5.17
CA SER A 106 -18.77 0.50 -5.43
C SER A 106 -19.42 1.78 -4.91
N ASN A 107 -19.05 2.21 -3.70
CA ASN A 107 -19.72 3.33 -3.03
C ASN A 107 -18.93 4.63 -3.20
N GLU A 108 -17.62 4.57 -3.01
CA GLU A 108 -16.74 5.75 -3.03
C GLU A 108 -16.11 6.02 -4.40
N LYS A 109 -16.40 5.17 -5.40
CA LYS A 109 -15.99 5.34 -6.80
C LYS A 109 -14.48 5.49 -6.97
N TRP A 110 -13.70 4.76 -6.15
CA TRP A 110 -12.26 4.70 -6.31
C TRP A 110 -11.89 4.18 -7.69
N MET A 111 -10.89 4.82 -8.29
CA MET A 111 -10.41 4.49 -9.63
C MET A 111 -9.26 3.49 -9.55
N ARG A 112 -9.24 2.54 -10.47
CA ARG A 112 -8.16 1.57 -10.64
C ARG A 112 -7.25 1.99 -11.79
N ASN A 113 -5.96 1.99 -11.54
CA ASN A 113 -4.93 2.11 -12.56
C ASN A 113 -3.75 1.19 -12.22
N THR A 114 -2.72 1.24 -13.03
CA THR A 114 -1.45 0.56 -12.78
C THR A 114 -0.38 1.63 -12.54
N VAL A 115 0.57 1.35 -11.65
CA VAL A 115 1.69 2.25 -11.31
C VAL A 115 2.97 1.43 -11.33
N ASP A 116 4.03 2.01 -11.90
CA ASP A 116 5.37 1.45 -11.81
C ASP A 116 6.04 1.93 -10.52
N VAL A 117 6.34 1.02 -9.61
CA VAL A 117 7.11 1.27 -8.39
C VAL A 117 8.58 1.10 -8.73
N MET A 118 9.34 2.17 -8.63
CA MET A 118 10.72 2.26 -9.10
C MET A 118 11.62 2.66 -7.94
N SER A 119 12.91 2.29 -7.98
CA SER A 119 13.86 2.93 -7.07
C SER A 119 13.98 4.42 -7.39
N VAL A 120 14.13 5.26 -6.36
CA VAL A 120 14.50 6.67 -6.53
C VAL A 120 15.69 6.77 -7.50
N PRO A 121 15.72 7.71 -8.47
CA PRO A 121 16.83 7.87 -9.41
C PRO A 121 18.13 8.37 -8.75
N PHE A 122 19.29 7.86 -9.16
CA PHE A 122 20.60 8.25 -8.61
C PHE A 122 20.90 9.75 -8.72
N SER A 123 20.30 10.44 -9.69
CA SER A 123 20.41 11.90 -9.85
C SER A 123 19.90 12.70 -8.66
N MET A 124 19.06 12.12 -7.80
CA MET A 124 18.57 12.76 -6.57
C MET A 124 19.63 12.81 -5.46
N GLY A 125 20.73 12.05 -5.57
CA GLY A 125 21.86 12.12 -4.64
C GLY A 125 21.55 11.73 -3.19
N LEU A 126 20.54 10.88 -2.96
CA LEU A 126 20.12 10.49 -1.60
C LEU A 126 21.06 9.43 -1.01
N PRO A 127 21.59 9.61 0.22
CA PRO A 127 22.59 8.71 0.79
C PRO A 127 22.03 7.31 1.14
N THR A 128 20.72 7.19 1.38
CA THR A 128 20.06 5.93 1.75
C THR A 128 19.36 5.24 0.57
N GLN A 129 19.58 5.73 -0.65
CA GLN A 129 18.99 5.17 -1.85
C GLN A 129 19.49 3.74 -2.09
N ARG A 130 18.54 2.85 -2.42
CA ARG A 130 18.83 1.48 -2.85
C ARG A 130 18.14 1.23 -4.18
N SER A 131 18.88 0.72 -5.14
CA SER A 131 18.30 0.25 -6.40
C SER A 131 17.51 -1.04 -6.17
N PHE A 132 16.37 -1.16 -6.82
CA PHE A 132 15.60 -2.39 -6.93
C PHE A 132 14.92 -2.45 -8.30
N GLU A 133 14.47 -3.63 -8.71
CA GLU A 133 13.80 -3.82 -9.99
C GLU A 133 12.45 -3.12 -10.00
N THR A 134 12.13 -2.43 -11.11
CA THR A 134 10.80 -1.82 -11.26
C THR A 134 9.71 -2.87 -11.17
N GLU A 135 8.77 -2.67 -10.26
CA GLU A 135 7.62 -3.55 -10.05
C GLU A 135 6.36 -2.83 -10.52
N GLN A 136 5.57 -3.48 -11.36
CA GLN A 136 4.28 -2.95 -11.78
C GLN A 136 3.19 -3.40 -10.80
N VAL A 137 2.55 -2.45 -10.11
CA VAL A 137 1.53 -2.73 -9.09
C VAL A 137 0.16 -2.19 -9.48
N ILE A 138 -0.89 -2.87 -9.00
CA ILE A 138 -2.26 -2.35 -9.10
C ILE A 138 -2.39 -1.19 -8.12
N CYS A 139 -2.88 -0.06 -8.60
CA CYS A 139 -3.16 1.13 -7.81
C CYS A 139 -4.66 1.38 -7.74
N PHE A 140 -5.17 1.60 -6.53
CA PHE A 140 -6.52 2.14 -6.31
C PHE A 140 -6.41 3.52 -5.69
N ARG A 141 -7.11 4.47 -6.29
CA ARG A 141 -7.00 5.87 -5.90
C ARG A 141 -8.36 6.50 -5.66
N HIS A 142 -8.46 7.27 -4.58
CA HIS A 142 -9.61 8.11 -4.28
C HIS A 142 -9.86 9.13 -5.40
N PRO A 143 -11.12 9.32 -5.87
CA PRO A 143 -11.40 10.06 -7.10
C PRO A 143 -10.98 11.53 -7.11
N SER A 144 -10.84 12.15 -5.94
CA SER A 144 -10.46 13.57 -5.82
C SER A 144 -8.97 13.87 -6.07
N LEU A 145 -8.13 12.86 -6.25
CA LEU A 145 -6.69 13.04 -6.49
C LEU A 145 -6.37 12.96 -8.01
N PRO A 146 -5.18 13.37 -8.48
CA PRO A 146 -4.72 13.04 -9.81
C PRO A 146 -4.13 11.61 -9.87
N SER A 147 -4.10 10.97 -11.04
CA SER A 147 -3.35 9.71 -11.20
C SER A 147 -1.84 9.96 -11.25
N ILE A 148 -1.06 8.93 -10.96
CA ILE A 148 0.38 8.89 -11.19
C ILE A 148 0.70 7.70 -12.09
N GLU A 149 1.80 7.79 -12.83
CA GLU A 149 2.34 6.65 -13.60
C GLU A 149 3.41 5.92 -12.80
N ARG A 150 4.17 6.65 -11.98
CA ARG A 150 5.36 6.14 -11.27
C ARG A 150 5.35 6.53 -9.80
N TYR A 151 5.79 5.61 -8.96
CA TYR A 151 6.02 5.81 -7.53
C TYR A 151 7.46 5.43 -7.18
N TYR A 152 8.09 6.12 -6.22
CA TYR A 152 9.51 6.01 -5.91
C TYR A 152 9.78 5.72 -4.42
#